data_AF-A0A5M5C182-F1
#
_entry.id   AF-A0A5M5C182-F1
#
_cell.length_a   1.000
_cell.length_b   1.000
_cell.length_c   1.000
_cell.angle_alpha   90.00
_cell.angle_beta   90.00
_cell.angle_gamma   90.00
#
_symmetry.space_group_name_H-M   'P 1'
#
loop_
_entity.id
_entity.type
_entity.pdbx_description
1 polymer ?
#
loop_
_entity_poly.entity_id
_entity_poly.type
_entity_poly.pdbx_seq_one_letter_code
_entity_poly.pdbx_strand_id
1 'polypeptide(L)'
;MQTRASFILIFLFIMLSPMRVSSQIVTGAEQMDQYMPLLKGKRIGMVVNHTSVVGAKRVHLLDTLLRRDVRVVKAFAPEHGFRGNADAGETVKDGKDSRTSIPIVSLYGDNKKPSATQLKDVDVILFDIQDVGARFYTYISTMYYVMDACAENKKEMIVLDRPNPCDYVDGPILQPAY
;
A
#
# COMPACT_ATOMS: atom_id res chain seq x y z
N MET A 1 55.05 -33.13 33.08
CA MET A 1 54.77 -31.76 32.59
C MET A 1 54.16 -31.86 31.20
N GLN A 2 52.86 -31.59 31.04
CA GLN A 2 52.18 -31.10 29.84
C GLN A 2 50.67 -31.31 30.00
N THR A 3 49.87 -30.48 29.32
CA THR A 3 48.40 -30.56 29.11
C THR A 3 47.49 -29.83 30.09
N ARG A 4 47.65 -28.51 30.27
CA ARG A 4 46.56 -27.62 30.69
C ARG A 4 46.70 -26.21 30.10
N ALA A 5 46.61 -26.06 28.78
CA ALA A 5 46.58 -24.74 28.16
C ALA A 5 46.01 -24.79 26.73
N SER A 6 44.78 -25.26 26.52
CA SER A 6 44.16 -25.17 25.18
C SER A 6 42.65 -24.92 25.14
N PHE A 7 41.95 -24.79 26.28
CA PHE A 7 40.49 -24.61 26.29
C PHE A 7 40.01 -23.16 26.46
N ILE A 8 40.89 -22.21 26.78
CA ILE A 8 40.48 -20.81 27.07
C ILE A 8 40.43 -19.94 25.80
N LEU A 9 41.07 -20.34 24.70
CA LEU A 9 41.14 -19.50 23.49
C LEU A 9 39.93 -19.63 22.55
N ILE A 10 39.07 -20.63 22.73
CA ILE A 10 37.88 -20.83 21.87
C ILE A 10 36.66 -20.05 22.39
N PHE A 11 36.63 -19.68 23.67
CA PHE A 11 35.49 -18.95 24.26
C PHE A 11 35.50 -17.43 23.97
N LEU A 12 36.62 -16.87 23.53
CA LEU A 12 36.75 -15.44 23.27
C LEU A 12 36.36 -15.01 21.85
N PHE A 13 36.14 -15.95 20.92
CA PHE A 13 35.84 -15.64 19.52
C PHE A 13 34.35 -15.53 19.19
N ILE A 14 33.45 -15.86 20.13
CA ILE A 14 31.99 -15.88 19.89
C ILE A 14 31.31 -14.53 20.21
N MET A 15 31.98 -13.62 20.93
CA MET A 15 31.35 -12.38 21.43
C MET A 15 31.42 -11.16 20.48
N LEU A 16 31.95 -11.33 19.26
CA LEU A 16 32.08 -10.23 18.27
C LEU A 16 31.25 -10.47 17.00
N SER A 17 30.08 -11.11 17.14
CA SER A 17 29.08 -11.02 16.08
C SER A 17 28.53 -9.60 16.09
N PRO A 18 28.68 -8.79 15.02
CA PRO A 18 28.00 -7.51 14.96
C PRO A 18 26.50 -7.79 15.05
N MET A 19 25.84 -7.26 16.08
CA MET A 19 24.39 -7.17 16.09
C MET A 19 24.01 -6.39 14.83
N ARG A 20 23.54 -7.09 13.80
CA ARG A 20 22.82 -6.43 12.72
C ARG A 20 21.56 -5.87 13.34
N VAL A 21 21.56 -4.58 13.62
CA VAL A 21 20.33 -3.82 13.80
C VAL A 21 19.67 -3.79 12.43
N SER A 22 18.93 -4.85 12.10
CA SER A 22 17.91 -4.75 11.06
C SER A 22 16.81 -3.91 11.69
N SER A 23 16.78 -2.61 11.39
CA SER A 23 15.57 -1.85 11.68
C SER A 23 14.47 -2.47 10.82
N GLN A 24 13.40 -2.91 11.46
CA GLN A 24 12.20 -3.28 10.71
C GLN A 24 11.69 -2.01 10.05
N ILE A 25 11.48 -2.07 8.73
CA ILE A 25 10.87 -0.97 8.00
C ILE A 25 9.42 -0.86 8.49
N VAL A 26 9.02 0.35 8.92
CA VAL A 26 7.64 0.67 9.28
C VAL A 26 7.00 1.37 8.10
N THR A 27 6.02 0.71 7.47
CA THR A 27 5.33 1.26 6.30
C THR A 27 4.47 2.48 6.66
N GLY A 28 4.10 3.30 5.68
CA GLY A 28 3.19 4.42 5.91
C GLY A 28 1.86 3.98 6.52
N ALA A 29 1.35 2.82 6.12
CA ALA A 29 0.12 2.24 6.66
C ALA A 29 0.22 1.86 8.14
N GLU A 30 1.42 1.53 8.64
CA GLU A 30 1.68 1.18 10.04
C GLU A 30 1.87 2.40 10.94
N GLN A 31 2.14 3.58 10.38
CA GLN A 31 2.33 4.84 11.10
C GLN A 31 0.99 5.54 11.43
N MET A 32 0.05 4.80 12.03
CA MET A 32 -1.34 5.26 12.23
C MET A 32 -1.44 6.56 13.01
N ASP A 33 -0.60 6.77 14.02
CA ASP A 33 -0.62 8.00 14.83
C ASP A 33 -0.35 9.26 14.01
N GLN A 34 0.35 9.14 12.87
CA GLN A 34 0.67 10.26 11.98
C GLN A 34 -0.51 10.70 11.12
N TYR A 35 -1.32 9.74 10.64
CA TYR A 35 -2.38 10.04 9.66
C TYR A 35 -3.80 9.94 10.23
N MET A 36 -4.05 9.20 11.30
CA MET A 36 -5.39 9.10 11.93
C MET A 36 -6.01 10.46 12.28
N PRO A 37 -5.26 11.45 12.80
CA PRO A 37 -5.81 12.79 13.03
C PRO A 37 -6.33 13.46 11.75
N LEU A 38 -5.71 13.18 10.60
CA LEU A 38 -6.09 13.73 9.30
C LEU A 38 -7.39 13.10 8.76
N LEU A 39 -7.74 11.90 9.21
CA LEU A 39 -8.95 11.18 8.79
C LEU A 39 -10.19 11.52 9.62
N LYS A 40 -10.01 12.15 10.79
CA LYS A 40 -11.09 12.36 11.76
C LYS A 40 -12.23 13.20 11.17
N GLY A 41 -13.44 12.64 11.21
CA GLY A 41 -14.65 13.31 10.71
C GLY A 41 -14.77 13.38 9.18
N LYS A 42 -13.81 12.85 8.43
CA LYS A 42 -13.79 12.87 6.96
C LYS A 42 -14.35 11.56 6.38
N ARG A 43 -14.94 11.64 5.20
CA ARG A 43 -15.37 10.48 4.41
C ARG A 43 -14.19 9.99 3.57
N ILE A 44 -13.73 8.77 3.85
CA ILE A 44 -12.49 8.24 3.28
C ILE A 44 -12.79 7.35 2.08
N GLY A 45 -12.16 7.68 0.95
CA GLY A 45 -12.01 6.78 -0.19
C GLY A 45 -10.66 6.05 -0.09
N MET A 46 -10.60 4.79 -0.52
CA MET A 46 -9.35 4.00 -0.43
C MET A 46 -8.99 3.40 -1.79
N VAL A 47 -7.81 3.70 -2.32
CA VAL A 47 -7.21 2.98 -3.45
C VAL A 47 -6.28 1.92 -2.88
N VAL A 48 -6.74 0.68 -2.86
CA VAL A 48 -6.09 -0.44 -2.17
C VAL A 48 -6.35 -1.76 -2.90
N ASN A 49 -5.51 -2.76 -2.64
CA ASN A 49 -5.68 -4.11 -3.13
C ASN A 49 -5.25 -5.12 -2.04
N HIS A 50 -5.06 -6.39 -2.41
CA HIS A 50 -4.65 -7.44 -1.48
C HIS A 50 -3.30 -7.20 -0.79
N THR A 51 -2.45 -6.32 -1.32
CA THR A 51 -1.13 -5.97 -0.73
C THR A 51 -1.25 -5.00 0.44
N SER A 52 -2.40 -4.33 0.59
CA SER A 52 -2.70 -3.29 1.57
C SER A 52 -2.93 -3.88 2.96
N VAL A 53 -1.91 -4.53 3.52
CA VAL A 53 -1.96 -5.21 4.81
C VAL A 53 -1.03 -4.56 5.83
N VAL A 54 -1.40 -4.65 7.11
CA VAL A 54 -0.69 -4.03 8.24
C VAL A 54 -0.51 -5.00 9.41
N GLY A 55 0.60 -4.83 10.14
CA GLY A 55 0.95 -5.58 11.33
C GLY A 55 1.31 -7.05 11.09
N ALA A 56 1.80 -7.71 12.14
CA ALA A 56 2.29 -9.09 12.07
C ALA A 56 1.26 -10.12 11.56
N LYS A 57 -0.03 -9.86 11.80
CA LYS A 57 -1.14 -10.72 11.34
C LYS A 57 -1.56 -10.43 9.88
N ARG A 58 -0.92 -9.47 9.21
CA ARG A 58 -1.22 -9.06 7.83
C ARG A 58 -2.71 -8.80 7.61
N VAL A 59 -3.32 -8.04 8.53
CA VAL A 59 -4.74 -7.67 8.40
C VAL A 59 -4.85 -6.58 7.36
N HIS A 60 -5.82 -6.66 6.47
CA HIS A 60 -6.01 -5.66 5.44
C HIS A 60 -6.37 -4.29 6.06
N LEU A 61 -5.83 -3.21 5.49
CA LEU A 61 -5.92 -1.86 6.01
C LEU A 61 -7.37 -1.41 6.17
N LEU A 62 -8.24 -1.68 5.18
CA LEU A 62 -9.68 -1.41 5.29
C LEU A 62 -10.29 -1.92 6.61
N ASP A 63 -10.10 -3.19 6.96
CA ASP A 63 -10.74 -3.75 8.16
C ASP A 63 -10.13 -3.12 9.43
N THR A 64 -8.85 -2.79 9.35
CA THR A 64 -8.10 -2.18 10.43
C THR A 64 -8.57 -0.75 10.71
N LEU A 65 -8.92 0.01 9.68
CA LEU A 65 -9.48 1.36 9.79
C LEU A 65 -10.95 1.33 10.24
N LEU A 66 -11.76 0.41 9.71
CA LEU A 66 -13.16 0.25 10.12
C LEU A 66 -13.29 -0.13 11.60
N ARG A 67 -12.41 -0.99 12.12
CA ARG A 67 -12.35 -1.33 13.56
C ARG A 67 -11.95 -0.16 14.46
N ARG A 68 -11.40 0.91 13.90
CA ARG A 68 -11.03 2.15 14.60
C ARG A 68 -12.02 3.29 14.30
N ASP A 69 -13.24 2.95 13.88
CA ASP A 69 -14.32 3.89 13.60
C ASP A 69 -13.98 4.94 12.52
N VAL A 70 -13.05 4.64 11.62
CA VAL A 70 -12.79 5.48 10.45
C VAL A 70 -13.93 5.31 9.45
N ARG A 71 -14.49 6.43 9.01
CA ARG A 71 -15.60 6.47 8.06
C ARG A 71 -15.11 6.24 6.63
N VAL A 72 -14.78 5.00 6.30
CA VAL A 72 -14.54 4.59 4.91
C VAL A 72 -15.88 4.47 4.19
N VAL A 73 -16.02 5.18 3.06
CA VAL A 73 -17.28 5.22 2.29
C VAL A 73 -17.17 4.45 0.96
N LYS A 74 -15.94 4.24 0.47
CA LYS A 74 -15.71 3.65 -0.84
C LYS A 74 -14.29 3.11 -0.98
N ALA A 75 -14.16 2.01 -1.69
CA ALA A 75 -12.88 1.50 -2.18
C ALA A 75 -12.81 1.61 -3.70
N PHE A 76 -11.60 1.86 -4.20
CA PHE A 76 -11.24 1.88 -5.61
C PHE A 76 -10.22 0.76 -5.82
N ALA A 77 -10.57 -0.21 -6.65
CA ALA A 77 -9.72 -1.37 -6.93
C ALA A 77 -9.12 -1.26 -8.33
N PRO A 78 -7.80 -1.42 -8.50
CA PRO A 78 -7.18 -1.51 -9.82
C PRO A 78 -7.43 -2.89 -10.47
N GLU A 79 -6.60 -3.26 -11.44
CA GLU A 79 -6.68 -4.46 -12.29
C GLU A 79 -6.87 -5.81 -11.57
N HIS A 80 -6.17 -6.06 -10.46
CA HIS A 80 -6.10 -7.39 -9.82
C HIS A 80 -7.03 -7.58 -8.61
N GLY A 81 -8.08 -6.76 -8.53
CA GLY A 81 -9.10 -6.89 -7.49
C GLY A 81 -8.70 -6.37 -6.12
N PHE A 82 -9.70 -6.33 -5.25
CA PHE A 82 -9.63 -5.71 -3.93
C PHE A 82 -9.02 -6.63 -2.86
N ARG A 83 -9.41 -7.91 -2.83
CA ARG A 83 -8.94 -8.90 -1.83
C ARG A 83 -8.02 -9.98 -2.40
N GLY A 84 -7.69 -9.95 -3.70
CA GLY A 84 -6.81 -10.94 -4.32
C GLY A 84 -7.47 -12.30 -4.58
N ASN A 85 -8.80 -12.34 -4.57
CA ASN A 85 -9.59 -13.53 -4.93
C ASN A 85 -9.95 -13.56 -6.43
N ALA A 86 -9.42 -12.63 -7.23
CA ALA A 86 -9.64 -12.53 -8.66
C ALA A 86 -8.32 -12.84 -9.38
N ASP A 87 -8.37 -13.64 -10.44
CA ASP A 87 -7.17 -14.03 -11.20
C ASP A 87 -6.59 -12.86 -12.00
N ALA A 88 -5.33 -13.00 -12.45
CA ALA A 88 -4.69 -12.01 -13.32
C ALA A 88 -5.50 -11.82 -14.61
N GLY A 89 -6.01 -10.60 -14.83
CA GLY A 89 -6.83 -10.25 -15.98
C GLY A 89 -8.34 -10.47 -15.79
N GLU A 90 -8.82 -10.91 -14.62
CA GLU A 90 -10.25 -10.91 -14.33
C GLU A 90 -10.74 -9.49 -14.06
N THR A 91 -11.71 -9.06 -14.87
CA THR A 91 -12.36 -7.75 -14.72
C THR A 91 -13.00 -7.64 -13.34
N VAL A 92 -12.39 -6.83 -12.47
CA VAL A 92 -13.04 -6.36 -11.26
C VAL A 92 -14.27 -5.59 -11.70
N LYS A 93 -15.47 -6.13 -11.47
CA LYS A 93 -16.71 -5.39 -11.67
C LYS A 93 -16.98 -4.55 -10.43
N ASP A 94 -17.65 -3.41 -10.63
CA ASP A 94 -18.22 -2.65 -9.52
C ASP A 94 -19.05 -3.58 -8.63
N GLY A 95 -18.94 -3.38 -7.32
CA GLY A 95 -19.54 -4.31 -6.37
C GLY A 95 -19.46 -3.82 -4.93
N LYS A 96 -19.50 -4.76 -4.00
CA LYS A 96 -19.32 -4.51 -2.57
C LYS A 96 -18.34 -5.53 -2.01
N ASP A 97 -17.49 -5.10 -1.09
CA ASP A 97 -16.67 -6.02 -0.30
C ASP A 97 -17.59 -6.94 0.53
N SER A 98 -17.50 -8.25 0.33
CA SER A 98 -18.40 -9.21 0.99
C SER A 98 -18.30 -9.20 2.51
N ARG A 99 -17.14 -8.78 3.05
CA ARG A 99 -16.90 -8.72 4.50
C ARG A 99 -17.40 -7.44 5.15
N THR A 100 -17.29 -6.30 4.48
CA THR A 100 -17.55 -4.98 5.07
C THR A 100 -18.73 -4.24 4.44
N SER A 101 -19.27 -4.76 3.32
CA SER A 101 -20.29 -4.11 2.48
C SER A 101 -19.88 -2.76 1.88
N ILE A 102 -18.60 -2.38 1.99
CA ILE A 102 -18.06 -1.15 1.39
C ILE A 102 -18.17 -1.25 -0.13
N PRO A 103 -18.73 -0.23 -0.81
CA PRO A 103 -18.76 -0.18 -2.27
C PRO A 103 -17.35 -0.22 -2.86
N ILE A 104 -17.16 -1.06 -3.86
CA ILE A 104 -15.93 -1.17 -4.65
C ILE A 104 -16.21 -0.62 -6.04
N VAL A 105 -15.40 0.34 -6.47
CA VAL A 105 -15.37 0.88 -7.81
C VAL A 105 -14.12 0.37 -8.52
N SER A 106 -14.29 -0.21 -9.70
CA SER A 106 -13.18 -0.67 -10.52
C SER A 106 -12.49 0.48 -11.25
N LEU A 107 -11.17 0.59 -11.15
CA LEU A 107 -10.34 1.53 -11.89
C LEU A 107 -9.57 0.85 -13.02
N TYR A 108 -10.28 0.07 -13.84
CA TYR A 108 -9.71 -0.71 -14.93
C TYR A 108 -10.49 -0.54 -16.25
N GLY A 109 -9.92 -0.99 -17.36
CA GLY A 109 -10.53 -0.87 -18.70
C GLY A 109 -10.76 0.59 -19.07
N ASP A 110 -12.00 0.96 -19.39
CA ASP A 110 -12.37 2.33 -19.77
C ASP A 110 -12.52 3.28 -18.57
N ASN A 111 -12.48 2.77 -17.32
CA ASN A 111 -12.70 3.55 -16.10
C ASN A 111 -11.42 3.76 -15.26
N LYS A 112 -10.27 4.08 -15.88
CA LYS A 112 -8.97 4.18 -15.16
C LYS A 112 -8.86 5.35 -14.18
N LYS A 113 -9.70 6.37 -14.34
CA LYS A 113 -9.71 7.62 -13.55
C LYS A 113 -11.05 7.75 -12.82
N PRO A 114 -11.07 7.94 -11.48
CA PRO A 114 -12.32 8.21 -10.77
C PRO A 114 -13.05 9.42 -11.35
N SER A 115 -14.32 9.26 -11.69
CA SER A 115 -15.18 10.37 -12.12
C SER A 115 -15.55 11.28 -10.96
N ALA A 116 -15.93 12.53 -11.26
CA ALA A 116 -16.45 13.47 -10.27
C ALA A 116 -17.62 12.88 -9.46
N THR A 117 -18.51 12.11 -10.10
CA THR A 117 -19.63 11.43 -9.45
C THR A 117 -19.17 10.35 -8.48
N GLN A 118 -18.09 9.63 -8.78
CA GLN A 118 -17.51 8.64 -7.87
C GLN A 118 -16.78 9.29 -6.68
N LEU A 119 -16.38 10.56 -6.80
CA LEU A 119 -15.70 11.34 -5.75
C LEU A 119 -16.63 12.26 -4.92
N LYS A 120 -17.92 12.37 -5.28
CA LYS A 120 -18.87 13.31 -4.64
C LYS A 120 -19.00 13.13 -3.12
N ASP A 121 -18.88 11.89 -2.67
CA ASP A 121 -19.05 11.47 -1.28
C ASP A 121 -17.73 11.21 -0.56
N VAL A 122 -16.60 11.52 -1.20
CA VAL A 122 -15.24 11.36 -0.64
C VAL A 122 -14.66 12.73 -0.31
N ASP A 123 -14.01 12.84 0.85
CA ASP A 123 -13.29 14.03 1.29
C ASP A 123 -11.78 13.86 1.14
N VAL A 124 -11.27 12.66 1.46
CA VAL A 124 -9.85 12.29 1.36
C VAL A 124 -9.72 10.92 0.72
N ILE A 125 -8.74 10.76 -0.16
CA ILE A 125 -8.32 9.45 -0.68
C ILE A 125 -7.07 8.97 0.04
N LEU A 126 -7.10 7.75 0.56
CA LEU A 126 -5.89 7.02 0.95
C LEU A 126 -5.43 6.14 -0.21
N PHE A 127 -4.16 6.22 -0.57
CA PHE A 127 -3.52 5.29 -1.49
C PHE A 127 -2.54 4.40 -0.73
N ASP A 128 -2.74 3.08 -0.79
CA ASP A 128 -1.87 2.10 -0.14
C ASP A 128 -1.79 0.85 -1.00
N ILE A 129 -0.80 0.76 -1.90
CA ILE A 129 -0.58 -0.42 -2.74
C ILE A 129 0.92 -0.66 -2.83
N GLN A 130 1.35 -1.92 -2.68
CA GLN A 130 2.72 -2.33 -2.94
C GLN A 130 2.96 -2.40 -4.46
N ASP A 131 3.81 -1.51 -4.97
CA ASP A 131 4.32 -1.55 -6.34
C ASP A 131 5.62 -2.38 -6.42
N VAL A 132 6.15 -2.57 -7.63
CA VAL A 132 7.35 -3.36 -7.90
C VAL A 132 8.53 -2.53 -8.43
N GLY A 133 8.36 -1.21 -8.62
CA GLY A 133 9.43 -0.32 -9.07
C GLY A 133 9.70 -0.37 -10.57
N ALA A 134 8.71 -0.79 -11.38
CA ALA A 134 8.85 -0.93 -12.82
C ALA A 134 7.73 -0.19 -13.56
N ARG A 135 8.09 0.60 -14.58
CA ARG A 135 7.13 1.48 -15.30
C ARG A 135 5.95 0.75 -15.93
N PHE A 136 6.14 -0.50 -16.37
CA PHE A 136 5.08 -1.31 -16.99
C PHE A 136 4.12 -1.93 -15.97
N TYR A 137 4.39 -1.80 -14.67
CA TYR A 137 3.45 -2.14 -13.61
C TYR A 137 2.49 -0.97 -13.38
N THR A 138 1.19 -1.20 -13.55
CA THR A 138 0.23 -0.12 -13.81
C THR A 138 -0.30 0.58 -12.55
N TYR A 139 0.11 0.18 -11.35
CA TYR A 139 -0.39 0.79 -10.10
C TYR A 139 0.05 2.24 -9.94
N ILE A 140 1.26 2.60 -10.37
CA ILE A 140 1.69 4.01 -10.40
C ILE A 140 0.89 4.84 -11.40
N SER A 141 0.42 4.25 -12.50
CA SER A 141 -0.49 4.90 -13.45
C SER A 141 -1.88 5.09 -12.83
N THR A 142 -2.39 4.11 -12.09
CA THR A 142 -3.61 4.28 -11.28
C THR A 142 -3.44 5.42 -10.27
N MET A 143 -2.31 5.48 -9.56
CA MET A 143 -2.02 6.57 -8.62
C MET A 143 -2.06 7.92 -9.32
N TYR A 144 -1.41 8.05 -10.48
CA TYR A 144 -1.41 9.27 -11.28
C TYR A 144 -2.84 9.72 -11.65
N TYR A 145 -3.67 8.81 -12.20
CA TYR A 145 -5.04 9.17 -12.57
C TYR A 145 -5.90 9.57 -11.37
N VAL A 146 -5.69 8.93 -10.22
CA VAL A 146 -6.39 9.29 -8.99
C VAL A 146 -5.93 10.66 -8.49
N MET A 147 -4.62 10.95 -8.51
CA MET A 147 -4.07 12.27 -8.14
C MET A 147 -4.65 13.37 -9.04
N ASP A 148 -4.72 13.12 -10.34
CA ASP A 148 -5.29 14.04 -11.33
C ASP A 148 -6.79 14.29 -11.07
N ALA A 149 -7.57 13.23 -10.80
CA ALA A 149 -8.97 13.36 -10.41
C ALA A 149 -9.15 14.11 -9.08
N CYS A 150 -8.28 13.88 -8.11
CA CYS A 150 -8.27 14.61 -6.84
C CYS A 150 -8.03 16.11 -7.06
N ALA A 151 -7.07 16.48 -7.91
CA ALA A 151 -6.76 17.86 -8.23
C ALA A 151 -7.96 18.57 -8.89
N GLU A 152 -8.58 17.96 -9.89
CA GLU A 152 -9.77 18.48 -10.58
C GLU A 152 -10.96 18.68 -9.63
N ASN A 153 -11.11 17.79 -8.64
CA ASN A 153 -12.28 17.77 -7.74
C ASN A 153 -11.98 18.35 -6.35
N LYS A 154 -10.82 19.00 -6.17
CA LYS A 154 -10.37 19.61 -4.91
C LYS A 154 -10.43 18.63 -3.73
N LYS A 155 -9.94 17.41 -3.94
CA LYS A 155 -9.86 16.35 -2.92
C LYS A 155 -8.44 16.22 -2.43
N GLU A 156 -8.27 15.95 -1.14
CA GLU A 156 -6.97 15.61 -0.58
C GLU A 156 -6.65 14.13 -0.88
N MET A 157 -5.37 13.83 -1.07
CA MET A 157 -4.88 12.47 -1.21
C MET A 157 -3.70 12.27 -0.26
N ILE A 158 -3.71 11.16 0.46
CA ILE A 158 -2.65 10.73 1.38
C ILE A 158 -2.08 9.42 0.83
N VAL A 159 -0.80 9.42 0.52
CA VAL A 159 -0.07 8.22 0.10
C VAL A 159 0.55 7.58 1.34
N LEU A 160 0.16 6.33 1.61
CA LEU A 160 0.72 5.51 2.67
C LEU A 160 1.89 4.74 2.07
N ASP A 161 3.06 5.37 2.15
CA ASP A 161 4.24 4.95 1.40
C ASP A 161 4.71 3.52 1.74
N ARG A 162 5.26 2.84 0.73
CA ARG A 162 5.75 1.45 0.82
C ARG A 162 7.12 1.33 0.18
N PRO A 163 7.98 0.41 0.65
CA PRO A 163 9.30 0.22 0.05
C PRO A 163 9.21 -0.11 -1.43
N ASN A 164 10.08 0.49 -2.23
CA ASN A 164 10.31 0.04 -3.60
C ASN A 164 11.21 -1.22 -3.56
N PRO A 165 10.74 -2.40 -4.01
CA PRO A 165 11.55 -3.62 -3.99
C PRO A 165 12.68 -3.62 -5.04
N CYS A 166 12.62 -2.70 -6.02
CA CYS A 166 13.66 -2.49 -7.03
C CYS A 166 14.23 -1.06 -6.85
N ASP A 167 15.26 -0.92 -6.01
CA ASP A 167 15.80 0.37 -5.55
C ASP A 167 16.89 0.98 -6.46
N TYR A 168 17.08 0.44 -7.66
CA TYR A 168 17.99 0.97 -8.66
C TYR A 168 17.25 1.65 -9.81
N VAL A 169 17.97 2.49 -10.57
CA VAL A 169 17.45 3.17 -11.75
C VAL A 169 18.06 2.55 -12.99
N ASP A 170 17.22 2.12 -13.93
CA ASP A 170 17.66 1.53 -15.19
C ASP A 170 16.63 1.75 -16.31
N GLY A 171 17.10 1.66 -17.55
CA GLY A 171 16.31 1.83 -18.76
C GLY A 171 16.13 3.28 -19.22
N PRO A 172 15.70 3.48 -20.48
CA PRO A 172 15.49 4.80 -21.03
C PRO A 172 14.20 5.45 -20.47
N ILE A 173 14.25 6.78 -20.36
CA ILE A 173 13.04 7.59 -20.14
C ILE A 173 12.05 7.34 -21.28
N LEU A 174 10.76 7.28 -20.96
CA LEU A 174 9.70 7.14 -21.95
C LEU A 174 9.72 8.35 -22.89
N GLN A 175 9.81 8.11 -24.20
CA GLN A 175 9.69 9.18 -25.18
C GLN A 175 8.20 9.53 -25.35
N PRO A 176 7.83 10.81 -25.58
CA PRO A 176 6.43 11.24 -25.66
C PRO A 176 5.55 10.55 -26.71
N ALA A 177 6.15 9.88 -27.70
CA ALA A 177 5.43 9.18 -28.76
C ALA A 177 4.90 7.79 -28.35
N TYR A 178 5.25 7.30 -27.15
CA TYR A 178 4.90 5.99 -26.62
C TYR A 178 4.22 6.13 -25.25
#